data_AF-A0A950D3C2-F1
#
_entry.id   AF-A0A950D3C2-F1
#
_cell.length_a   1.000
_cell.length_b   1.000
_cell.length_c   1.000
_cell.angle_alpha   90.00
_cell.angle_beta   90.00
_cell.angle_gamma   90.00
#
_symmetry.space_group_name_H-M   'P 1'
#
loop_
_entity.id
_entity.type
_entity.pdbx_description
1 polymer ?
#
loop_
_entity_poly.entity_id
_entity_poly.type
_entity_poly.pdbx_seq_one_letter_code
_entity_poly.pdbx_strand_id
1 'polypeptide(L)'
;MALSDDQRREINRKNSQRSTGPRPAAGKARSQLNGLKHGLRAATLVLPGEDPEALEHRLDAWTDELDPRTDLERYFVRSAVEASWRLDRVRRAEAAAVARRVLAAGAEADRQDALEVEHNLKYLGLWPERSLRTLRGSARGCRALLDRWRDL
;
A
#
# COMPACT_ATOMS: atom_id res chain seq x y z
N MET A 1 -0.91 -16.15 30.73
CA MET A 1 0.11 -17.23 30.59
C MET A 1 0.47 -17.35 29.12
N ALA A 2 1.76 -17.36 28.80
CA ALA A 2 2.20 -17.57 27.42
C ALA A 2 1.99 -19.05 27.03
N LEU A 3 1.46 -19.30 25.83
CA LEU A 3 1.34 -20.64 25.26
C LEU A 3 2.73 -21.31 25.19
N SER A 4 2.82 -22.57 25.60
CA SER A 4 4.03 -23.37 25.41
C SER A 4 4.27 -23.69 23.94
N ASP A 5 5.50 -24.04 23.58
CA ASP A 5 5.85 -24.38 22.19
C ASP A 5 5.08 -25.59 21.67
N ASP A 6 4.72 -26.54 22.55
CA ASP A 6 3.90 -27.70 22.18
C ASP A 6 2.44 -27.30 21.91
N GLN A 7 1.88 -26.39 22.72
CA GLN A 7 0.55 -25.85 22.48
C GLN A 7 0.50 -25.07 21.14
N ARG A 8 1.55 -24.30 20.84
CA ARG A 8 1.69 -23.59 19.55
C ARG A 8 1.77 -24.56 18.37
N ARG A 9 2.55 -25.64 18.49
CA ARG A 9 2.70 -26.66 17.44
C ARG A 9 1.38 -27.38 17.14
N GLU A 10 0.61 -27.71 18.16
CA GLU A 10 -0.69 -28.37 18.00
C GLU A 10 -1.73 -27.46 17.35
N ILE A 11 -1.77 -26.18 17.75
CA ILE A 11 -2.64 -25.17 17.12
C ILE A 11 -2.27 -25.01 15.64
N ASN A 12 -0.98 -24.93 15.30
CA ASN A 12 -0.53 -24.82 13.90
C ASN A 12 -0.91 -26.05 13.06
N ARG A 13 -0.84 -27.26 13.62
CA ARG A 13 -1.29 -28.50 12.94
C ARG A 13 -2.79 -28.49 12.65
N LYS A 14 -3.62 -28.03 13.59
CA LYS A 14 -5.07 -27.90 13.36
C LYS A 14 -5.39 -26.80 12.34
N ASN A 15 -4.67 -25.68 12.38
CA ASN A 15 -4.86 -24.57 11.45
C ASN A 15 -4.44 -24.94 10.01
N SER A 16 -3.37 -25.73 9.83
CA SER A 16 -2.91 -26.15 8.50
C SER A 16 -3.93 -27.03 7.77
N GLN A 17 -4.68 -27.87 8.49
CA GLN A 17 -5.76 -28.69 7.92
C GLN A 17 -6.90 -27.83 7.34
N ARG A 18 -7.09 -26.60 7.84
CA ARG A 18 -8.09 -25.65 7.35
C ARG A 18 -7.53 -24.69 6.29
N SER A 19 -6.21 -24.56 6.19
CA SER A 19 -5.52 -23.62 5.30
C SER A 19 -4.95 -24.30 4.05
N THR A 20 -5.79 -25.06 3.32
CA THR A 20 -5.33 -25.81 2.12
C THR A 20 -5.38 -25.03 0.80
N GLY A 21 -5.70 -23.73 0.88
CA GLY A 21 -5.92 -22.89 -0.30
C GLY A 21 -7.13 -23.35 -1.13
N PRO A 22 -7.53 -22.56 -2.14
CA PRO A 22 -8.61 -22.95 -3.04
C PRO A 22 -8.17 -24.10 -3.96
N ARG A 23 -8.94 -25.19 -3.96
CA ARG A 23 -8.73 -26.34 -4.87
C ARG A 23 -9.39 -26.13 -6.25
N PRO A 24 -10.62 -25.61 -6.36
CA PRO A 24 -11.27 -25.40 -7.66
C PRO A 24 -10.57 -24.32 -8.49
N ALA A 25 -10.61 -24.45 -9.83
CA ALA A 25 -10.08 -23.45 -10.75
C ALA A 25 -10.68 -22.06 -10.51
N ALA A 26 -12.01 -21.97 -10.29
CA ALA A 26 -12.67 -20.72 -9.93
C ALA A 26 -12.18 -20.13 -8.60
N GLY A 27 -11.90 -20.98 -7.62
CA GLY A 27 -11.34 -20.55 -6.32
C GLY A 27 -9.91 -20.03 -6.45
N LYS A 28 -9.10 -20.67 -7.29
CA LYS A 28 -7.73 -20.23 -7.62
C LYS A 28 -7.76 -18.89 -8.37
N ALA A 29 -8.65 -18.75 -9.36
CA ALA A 29 -8.81 -17.52 -10.13
C ALA A 29 -9.28 -16.33 -9.27
N ARG A 30 -10.08 -16.57 -8.22
CA ARG A 30 -10.41 -15.56 -7.22
C ARG A 30 -9.21 -15.23 -6.33
N SER A 31 -8.52 -16.25 -5.81
CA SER A 31 -7.42 -16.03 -4.86
C SER A 31 -6.15 -15.46 -5.50
N GLN A 32 -5.91 -15.66 -6.80
CA GLN A 32 -4.77 -15.05 -7.51
C GLN A 32 -4.84 -13.51 -7.49
N LEU A 33 -6.05 -12.95 -7.35
CA LEU A 33 -6.29 -11.51 -7.32
C LEU A 33 -6.23 -10.94 -5.89
N ASN A 34 -6.18 -11.77 -4.84
CA ASN A 34 -6.08 -11.29 -3.46
C ASN A 34 -4.74 -10.59 -3.17
N GLY A 35 -3.69 -10.87 -3.94
CA GLY A 35 -2.40 -10.20 -3.86
C GLY A 35 -2.32 -8.87 -4.61
N LEU A 36 -3.42 -8.43 -5.23
CA LEU A 36 -3.44 -7.26 -6.08
C LEU A 36 -3.40 -5.97 -5.25
N LYS A 37 -2.23 -5.31 -5.23
CA LYS A 37 -2.07 -4.00 -4.57
C LYS A 37 -2.38 -2.84 -5.51
N HIS A 38 -1.73 -2.85 -6.68
CA HIS A 38 -1.85 -1.82 -7.72
C HIS A 38 -1.99 -2.43 -9.13
N GLY A 39 -1.89 -3.75 -9.26
CA GLY A 39 -2.15 -4.46 -10.53
C GLY A 39 -1.11 -4.28 -11.63
N LEU A 40 0.01 -3.60 -11.38
CA LEU A 40 1.01 -3.27 -12.42
C LEU A 40 1.82 -4.47 -12.94
N ARG A 41 1.88 -5.56 -12.16
CA ARG A 41 2.53 -6.82 -12.57
C ARG A 41 1.51 -7.93 -12.85
N ALA A 42 0.24 -7.59 -12.98
CA ALA A 42 -0.78 -8.60 -13.24
C ALA A 42 -0.61 -9.15 -14.66
N ALA A 43 -0.66 -10.47 -14.78
CA ALA A 43 -0.68 -11.15 -16.08
C ALA A 43 -1.99 -10.89 -16.83
N THR A 44 -3.09 -10.67 -16.09
CA THR A 44 -4.39 -10.33 -16.65
C THR A 44 -4.43 -8.86 -17.08
N LEU A 45 -4.88 -8.62 -18.31
CA LEU A 45 -4.96 -7.28 -18.89
C LEU A 45 -6.04 -6.43 -18.22
N VAL A 46 -7.25 -6.95 -18.05
CA VAL A 46 -8.35 -6.29 -17.34
C VAL A 46 -8.44 -6.81 -15.91
N LEU A 47 -8.41 -5.92 -14.93
CA LEU A 47 -8.49 -6.25 -13.51
C LEU A 47 -9.90 -6.05 -12.92
N PRO A 48 -10.19 -6.63 -11.75
CA PRO A 48 -11.44 -6.32 -11.04
C PRO A 48 -11.62 -4.81 -10.86
N GLY A 49 -12.80 -4.30 -11.22
CA GLY A 49 -13.13 -2.88 -11.16
C GLY A 49 -12.67 -2.07 -12.39
N GLU A 50 -12.05 -2.70 -13.36
CA GLU A 50 -11.83 -2.12 -14.69
C GLU A 50 -12.93 -2.57 -15.65
N ASP A 51 -13.23 -1.72 -16.62
CA ASP A 51 -14.27 -1.94 -17.61
C ASP A 51 -13.68 -2.64 -18.86
N PRO A 52 -14.02 -3.91 -19.12
CA PRO A 52 -13.56 -4.61 -20.32
C PRO A 52 -14.12 -4.01 -21.61
N GLU A 53 -15.34 -3.46 -21.60
CA GLU A 53 -15.96 -2.85 -22.79
C GLU A 53 -15.21 -1.58 -23.19
N ALA A 54 -14.75 -0.78 -22.23
CA ALA A 54 -13.92 0.38 -22.51
C ALA A 54 -12.56 0.03 -23.14
N LEU A 55 -12.00 -1.14 -22.82
CA LEU A 55 -10.78 -1.63 -23.47
C LEU A 55 -11.06 -2.06 -24.91
N GLU A 56 -12.13 -2.81 -25.14
CA GLU A 56 -12.56 -3.25 -26.47
C GLU A 56 -12.88 -2.04 -27.36
N HIS A 57 -13.65 -1.09 -26.86
CA HIS A 57 -13.94 0.16 -27.57
C HIS A 57 -12.67 0.93 -27.96
N ARG A 58 -11.65 0.97 -27.08
CA ARG A 58 -10.36 1.58 -27.42
C ARG A 58 -9.64 0.81 -28.53
N LEU A 59 -9.68 -0.53 -28.49
CA LEU A 59 -9.09 -1.36 -29.52
C LEU A 59 -9.75 -1.13 -30.88
N ASP A 60 -11.08 -1.09 -30.91
CA ASP A 60 -11.86 -0.87 -32.13
C ASP A 60 -11.56 0.53 -32.68
N ALA A 61 -11.64 1.57 -31.85
CA ALA A 61 -11.35 2.94 -32.25
C ALA A 61 -9.94 3.11 -32.84
N TRP A 62 -8.92 2.50 -32.23
CA TRP A 62 -7.54 2.61 -32.73
C TRP A 62 -7.31 1.75 -33.98
N THR A 63 -8.02 0.63 -34.09
CA THR A 63 -7.98 -0.20 -35.30
C THR A 63 -8.61 0.54 -36.47
N ASP A 64 -9.74 1.22 -36.25
CA ASP A 64 -10.42 2.01 -37.27
C ASP A 64 -9.61 3.25 -37.67
N GLU A 65 -8.98 3.93 -36.71
CA GLU A 65 -8.15 5.12 -36.96
C GLU A 65 -6.87 4.80 -37.74
N LEU A 66 -6.22 3.68 -37.42
CA LEU A 66 -4.92 3.31 -38.01
C LEU A 66 -5.04 2.42 -39.26
N ASP A 67 -6.22 1.87 -39.55
CA ASP A 67 -6.52 0.93 -40.65
C ASP A 67 -5.38 -0.07 -40.92
N PRO A 68 -5.00 -0.92 -39.94
CA PRO A 68 -3.90 -1.85 -40.11
C PRO A 68 -4.22 -2.88 -41.20
N ARG A 69 -3.33 -2.99 -42.18
CA ARG A 69 -3.49 -3.83 -43.37
C ARG A 69 -2.81 -5.18 -43.20
N THR A 70 -1.71 -5.22 -42.45
CA THR A 70 -0.89 -6.41 -42.21
C THR A 70 -1.05 -6.95 -40.78
N ASP A 71 -0.72 -8.22 -40.58
CA ASP A 71 -0.75 -8.84 -39.23
C ASP A 71 0.23 -8.16 -38.27
N LEU A 72 1.37 -7.68 -38.79
CA LEU A 72 2.36 -6.95 -38.01
C LEU A 72 1.77 -5.63 -37.48
N GLU A 73 1.05 -4.89 -38.33
CA GLU A 73 0.38 -3.65 -37.92
C GLU A 73 -0.73 -3.93 -36.90
N ARG A 74 -1.57 -4.96 -37.11
CA ARG A 74 -2.60 -5.37 -36.14
C ARG A 74 -2.00 -5.72 -34.78
N TYR A 75 -0.86 -6.42 -34.77
CA TYR A 75 -0.12 -6.72 -33.55
C TYR A 75 0.33 -5.45 -32.83
N PHE A 76 0.84 -4.46 -33.55
CA PHE A 76 1.28 -3.19 -32.96
C PHE A 76 0.11 -2.36 -32.42
N VAL A 77 -1.02 -2.30 -33.13
CA VAL A 77 -2.24 -1.62 -32.64
C VAL A 77 -2.67 -2.23 -31.31
N ARG A 78 -2.82 -3.57 -31.26
CA ARG A 78 -3.17 -4.27 -30.02
C ARG A 78 -2.16 -4.00 -28.90
N SER A 79 -0.87 -4.12 -29.19
CA SER A 79 0.19 -3.88 -28.22
C SER A 79 0.14 -2.45 -27.66
N ALA A 80 -0.12 -1.46 -28.51
CA ALA A 80 -0.25 -0.07 -28.11
C ALA A 80 -1.48 0.15 -27.21
N VAL A 81 -2.62 -0.44 -27.54
CA VAL A 81 -3.83 -0.39 -26.71
C VAL A 81 -3.56 -1.01 -25.34
N GLU A 82 -2.97 -2.20 -25.29
CA GLU A 82 -2.66 -2.83 -24.00
C GLU A 82 -1.65 -2.04 -23.17
N ALA A 83 -0.62 -1.47 -23.82
CA ALA A 83 0.35 -0.62 -23.15
C ALA A 83 -0.31 0.64 -22.58
N SER A 84 -1.22 1.26 -23.34
CA SER A 84 -1.98 2.43 -22.90
C SER A 84 -2.86 2.09 -21.68
N TRP A 85 -3.48 0.91 -21.66
CA TRP A 85 -4.31 0.46 -20.54
C TRP A 85 -3.48 0.29 -19.26
N ARG A 86 -2.29 -0.35 -19.39
CA ARG A 86 -1.33 -0.48 -18.29
C ARG A 86 -0.84 0.89 -17.83
N LEU A 87 -0.63 1.84 -18.73
CA LEU A 87 -0.19 3.20 -18.39
C LEU A 87 -1.27 3.97 -17.61
N ASP A 88 -2.54 3.87 -17.99
CA ASP A 88 -3.65 4.48 -17.25
C ASP A 88 -3.76 3.91 -15.83
N ARG A 89 -3.47 2.61 -15.66
CA ARG A 89 -3.36 1.99 -14.34
C ARG A 89 -2.20 2.56 -13.52
N VAL A 90 -1.02 2.74 -14.11
CA VAL A 90 0.14 3.39 -13.44
C VAL A 90 -0.26 4.78 -12.95
N ARG A 91 -0.83 5.60 -13.82
CA ARG A 91 -1.24 6.97 -13.49
C ARG A 91 -2.22 7.02 -12.33
N ARG A 92 -3.25 6.15 -12.33
CA ARG A 92 -4.21 6.03 -11.22
C ARG A 92 -3.52 5.61 -9.91
N ALA A 93 -2.61 4.64 -9.97
CA ALA A 93 -1.88 4.17 -8.80
C ALA A 93 -0.95 5.23 -8.21
N GLU A 94 -0.26 5.99 -9.06
CA GLU A 94 0.60 7.11 -8.67
C GLU A 94 -0.21 8.23 -8.01
N ALA A 95 -1.30 8.66 -8.63
CA ALA A 95 -2.19 9.67 -8.07
C ALA A 95 -2.73 9.24 -6.70
N ALA A 96 -3.16 7.98 -6.56
CA ALA A 96 -3.61 7.44 -5.28
C ALA A 96 -2.49 7.38 -4.23
N ALA A 97 -1.24 7.08 -4.64
CA ALA A 97 -0.10 7.09 -3.74
C ALA A 97 0.25 8.49 -3.24
N VAL A 98 0.21 9.49 -4.11
CA VAL A 98 0.39 10.90 -3.74
C VAL A 98 -0.72 11.35 -2.82
N ALA A 99 -1.99 11.07 -3.15
CA ALA A 99 -3.14 11.42 -2.31
C ALA A 99 -3.03 10.81 -0.91
N ARG A 100 -2.64 9.54 -0.79
CA ARG A 100 -2.41 8.90 0.52
C ARG A 100 -1.33 9.60 1.33
N ARG A 101 -0.23 10.03 0.69
CA ARG A 101 0.84 10.77 1.38
C ARG A 101 0.35 12.12 1.89
N VAL A 102 -0.40 12.85 1.07
CA VAL A 102 -0.97 14.15 1.47
C VAL A 102 -1.94 14.00 2.63
N LEU A 103 -2.88 13.06 2.54
CA LEU A 103 -3.86 12.82 3.60
C LEU A 103 -3.22 12.31 4.90
N ALA A 104 -2.14 11.53 4.81
CA ALA A 104 -1.42 11.02 5.98
C ALA A 104 -0.42 12.01 6.58
N ALA A 105 -0.08 13.11 5.88
CA ALA A 105 1.02 14.00 6.28
C ALA A 105 0.85 14.57 7.69
N GLY A 106 -0.35 15.06 8.03
CA GLY A 106 -0.63 15.60 9.36
C GLY A 106 -0.50 14.55 10.46
N ALA A 107 -1.14 13.39 10.28
CA ALA A 107 -1.08 12.30 11.24
C ALA A 107 0.33 11.68 11.39
N GLU A 108 1.15 11.73 10.33
CA GLU A 108 2.55 11.32 10.38
C GLU A 108 3.41 12.33 11.15
N ALA A 109 3.24 13.62 10.87
CA ALA A 109 3.91 14.69 11.60
C ALA A 109 3.59 14.64 13.10
N ASP A 110 2.31 14.49 13.45
CA ASP A 110 1.86 14.34 14.84
C ASP A 110 2.49 13.12 15.53
N ARG A 111 2.64 12.00 14.81
CA ARG A 111 3.30 10.79 15.32
C ARG A 111 4.80 11.02 15.51
N GLN A 112 5.45 11.68 14.55
CA GLN A 112 6.88 11.96 14.61
C GLN A 112 7.20 12.90 15.78
N ASP A 113 6.42 13.96 15.97
CA ASP A 113 6.51 14.85 17.12
C ASP A 113 6.34 14.09 18.45
N ALA A 114 5.41 13.14 18.51
CA ALA A 114 5.19 12.31 19.70
C ALA A 114 6.43 11.47 20.05
N LEU A 115 6.99 10.78 19.04
CA LEU A 115 8.16 9.93 19.19
C LEU A 115 9.39 10.75 19.57
N GLU A 116 9.55 11.95 19.01
CA GLU A 116 10.64 12.84 19.37
C GLU A 116 10.53 13.32 20.81
N VAL A 117 9.33 13.67 21.27
CA VAL A 117 9.08 14.03 22.67
C VAL A 117 9.38 12.85 23.59
N GLU A 118 8.88 11.66 23.29
CA GLU A 118 9.13 10.44 24.09
C GLU A 118 10.63 10.15 24.19
N HIS A 119 11.33 10.20 23.05
CA HIS A 119 12.77 10.00 22.98
C HIS A 119 13.52 11.00 23.87
N ASN A 120 13.25 12.31 23.71
CA ASN A 120 13.99 13.33 24.46
C ASN A 120 13.64 13.31 25.96
N LEU A 121 12.41 12.95 26.35
CA LEU A 121 12.07 12.73 27.74
C LEU A 121 12.84 11.55 28.35
N LYS A 122 12.95 10.44 27.61
CA LYS A 122 13.72 9.25 28.02
C LYS A 122 15.18 9.57 28.27
N TYR A 123 15.78 10.43 27.45
CA TYR A 123 17.20 10.80 27.55
C TYR A 123 17.46 12.11 28.32
N LEU A 124 16.44 12.72 28.92
CA LEU A 124 16.56 14.01 29.60
C LEU A 124 17.61 14.00 30.72
N GLY A 125 17.72 12.91 31.49
CA GLY A 125 18.70 12.81 32.57
C GLY A 125 20.13 12.53 32.09
N LEU A 126 20.28 11.96 30.89
CA LEU A 126 21.59 11.62 30.31
C LEU A 126 22.16 12.78 29.49
N TRP A 127 21.29 13.51 28.78
CA TRP A 127 21.67 14.61 27.91
C TRP A 127 20.74 15.82 28.13
N PRO A 128 20.82 16.51 29.27
CA PRO A 128 19.81 17.49 29.67
C PRO A 128 19.69 18.67 28.70
N GLU A 129 20.81 19.30 28.33
CA GLU A 129 20.77 20.47 27.44
C GLU A 129 20.22 20.14 26.06
N ARG A 130 20.68 19.03 25.46
CA ARG A 130 20.22 18.59 24.14
C ARG A 130 18.72 18.27 24.18
N SER A 131 18.30 17.48 25.15
CA SER A 131 16.91 17.04 25.28
C SER A 131 15.98 18.22 25.57
N LEU A 132 16.38 19.14 26.46
CA LEU A 132 15.62 20.35 26.74
C LEU A 132 15.54 21.28 25.53
N ARG A 133 16.62 21.43 24.76
CA ARG A 133 16.61 22.26 23.54
C ARG A 133 15.56 21.75 22.55
N THR A 134 15.53 20.44 22.31
CA THR A 134 14.54 19.83 21.41
C THR A 134 13.13 19.93 21.97
N LEU A 135 12.91 19.59 23.25
CA LEU A 135 11.58 19.64 23.87
C LEU A 135 11.01 21.07 23.95
N ARG A 136 11.85 22.07 24.25
CA ARG A 136 11.45 23.49 24.26
C ARG A 136 11.20 24.04 22.85
N GLY A 137 11.76 23.40 21.83
CA GLY A 137 11.58 23.75 20.43
C GLY A 137 10.19 23.39 19.88
N SER A 138 9.38 22.60 20.59
CA SER A 138 8.05 22.20 20.13
C SER A 138 6.97 22.43 21.19
N ALA A 139 5.77 22.83 20.74
CA ALA A 139 4.63 23.05 21.64
C ALA A 139 4.21 21.78 22.39
N ARG A 140 4.43 20.60 21.79
CA ARG A 140 4.16 19.30 22.41
C ARG A 140 5.20 18.95 23.46
N GLY A 141 6.48 19.21 23.21
CA GLY A 141 7.55 19.00 24.19
C GLY A 141 7.43 19.92 25.39
N CYS A 142 7.11 21.20 25.17
CA CYS A 142 6.80 22.14 26.25
C CYS A 142 5.63 21.66 27.12
N ARG A 143 4.53 21.19 26.51
CA ARG A 143 3.40 20.60 27.25
C ARG A 143 3.83 19.39 28.08
N ALA A 144 4.57 18.46 27.49
CA ALA A 144 5.03 17.27 28.19
C ALA A 144 5.96 17.58 29.37
N LEU A 145 6.80 18.63 29.26
CA LEU A 145 7.60 19.12 30.39
C LEU A 145 6.74 19.72 31.51
N LEU A 146 5.70 20.48 31.16
CA LEU A 146 4.77 21.07 32.14
C LEU A 146 3.97 20.01 32.88
N ASP A 147 3.45 19.01 32.17
CA ASP A 147 2.69 17.91 32.76
C ASP A 147 3.56 17.14 33.76
N ARG A 148 4.80 16.82 33.37
CA ARG A 148 5.75 16.15 34.26
C ARG A 148 6.12 16.96 35.49
N TRP A 149 6.16 18.29 35.39
CA TRP A 149 6.44 19.15 36.55
C TRP A 149 5.27 19.21 37.54
N ARG A 150 4.03 19.08 37.05
CA ARG A 150 2.83 19.03 37.90
C ARG A 150 2.70 17.72 38.68
N ASP A 151 3.34 16.66 38.20
CA ASP A 151 3.35 15.33 38.84
C ASP A 151 4.47 15.15 39.89
N LEU A 152 5.26 16.19 40.18
CA LEU A 152 6.34 16.22 41.18
C LEU A 152 5.93 16.98 42.44
#